data_AF-A0ABD4TTL7-F1
#
_entry.id   AF-A0ABD4TTL7-F1
#
_cell.length_a   1.000
_cell.length_b   1.000
_cell.length_c   1.000
_cell.angle_alpha   90.00
_cell.angle_beta   90.00
_cell.angle_gamma   90.00
#
_symmetry.space_group_name_H-M   'P 1'
#
loop_
_entity.id
_entity.type
_entity.pdbx_description
1 polymer ?
#
loop_
_entity_poly.entity_id
_entity_poly.type
_entity_poly.pdbx_seq_one_letter_code
_entity_poly.pdbx_strand_id
1 'polypeptide(L)'
;MIIQVFAVPAVASWFDGFMRGWLKSAPHDILTMQTIAVPGSVAVPGVPVLPPRHLKLDSGAEQVVVFTPEITGEPGVGDLTSLVVSKVWRHGIQPVVALATDTPLSRRQLAETGLSGVYLLAEQPNRSLEDWGKILGQTWHHD
;
A
#
# COMPACT_ATOMS: atom_id res chain seq x y z
N MET A 1 -3.68 11.94 11.43
CA MET A 1 -2.58 10.99 11.17
C MET A 1 -1.94 11.29 9.82
N ILE A 2 -0.65 10.98 9.64
CA ILE A 2 0.02 11.01 8.34
C ILE A 2 0.13 9.58 7.79
N ILE A 3 -0.49 9.35 6.64
CA ILE A 3 -0.51 8.07 5.93
C ILE A 3 0.33 8.20 4.68
N GLN A 4 1.27 7.29 4.51
CA GLN A 4 2.09 7.23 3.31
C GLN A 4 1.77 5.99 2.49
N VAL A 5 1.40 6.23 1.24
CA VAL A 5 1.05 5.19 0.27
C VAL A 5 2.21 4.95 -0.69
N PHE A 6 2.58 3.70 -0.88
CA PHE A 6 3.50 3.28 -1.95
C PHE A 6 2.73 2.44 -2.96
N ALA A 7 2.83 2.79 -4.24
CA ALA A 7 2.13 2.07 -5.30
C ALA A 7 3.07 1.70 -6.44
N VAL A 8 2.81 0.58 -7.12
CA VAL A 8 3.37 0.39 -8.47
C VAL A 8 2.56 1.18 -9.50
N PRO A 9 3.12 1.54 -10.67
CA PRO A 9 2.45 2.44 -11.62
C PRO A 9 1.08 1.94 -12.10
N ALA A 10 0.93 0.62 -12.29
CA ALA A 10 -0.30 0.01 -12.79
C ALA A 10 -1.52 0.24 -11.88
N VAL A 11 -1.30 0.54 -10.59
CA VAL A 11 -2.35 0.72 -9.59
C VAL A 11 -2.31 2.10 -8.94
N ALA A 12 -1.49 3.02 -9.46
CA ALA A 12 -1.39 4.37 -8.92
C ALA A 12 -2.74 5.12 -8.96
N SER A 13 -3.59 4.82 -9.95
CA SER A 13 -4.95 5.36 -10.07
C SER A 13 -5.88 4.95 -8.93
N TRP A 14 -5.51 3.94 -8.12
CA TRP A 14 -6.33 3.51 -7.00
C TRP A 14 -6.41 4.56 -5.88
N PHE A 15 -5.38 5.39 -5.79
CA PHE A 15 -5.20 6.35 -4.70
C PHE A 15 -6.35 7.35 -4.58
N ASP A 16 -6.87 7.88 -5.69
CA ASP A 16 -7.93 8.89 -5.61
C ASP A 16 -9.22 8.33 -5.00
N GLY A 17 -9.60 7.11 -5.40
CA GLY A 17 -10.76 6.43 -4.82
C GLY A 17 -10.55 6.11 -3.35
N PHE A 18 -9.40 5.53 -3.03
CA PHE A 18 -9.01 5.20 -1.66
C PHE A 18 -9.01 6.43 -0.75
N MET A 19 -8.36 7.51 -1.18
CA MET A 19 -8.25 8.76 -0.42
C MET A 19 -9.62 9.39 -0.16
N ARG A 20 -10.51 9.42 -1.17
CA ARG A 20 -11.89 9.89 -0.96
C ARG A 20 -12.62 9.09 0.12
N GLY A 21 -12.44 7.78 0.12
CA GLY A 21 -13.00 6.89 1.12
C GLY A 21 -12.47 7.19 2.52
N TRP A 22 -11.15 7.26 2.64
CA TRP A 22 -10.46 7.52 3.90
C TRP A 22 -10.91 8.82 4.54
N LEU A 23 -10.89 9.92 3.77
CA LEU A 23 -11.19 11.26 4.28
C LEU A 23 -12.66 11.44 4.67
N LYS A 24 -13.58 10.54 4.26
CA LYS A 24 -14.94 10.50 4.81
C LYS A 24 -14.97 9.99 6.25
N SER A 25 -14.04 9.11 6.62
CA SER A 25 -13.94 8.53 7.96
C SER A 25 -13.02 9.33 8.88
N ALA A 26 -11.91 9.84 8.33
CA ALA A 26 -10.91 10.61 9.04
C ALA A 26 -10.53 11.89 8.24
N PRO A 27 -11.34 12.96 8.33
CA PRO A 27 -11.20 14.14 7.47
C PRO A 27 -9.96 15.01 7.76
N HIS A 28 -9.30 14.78 8.89
CA HIS A 28 -8.11 15.54 9.31
C HIS A 28 -6.79 14.80 9.01
N ASP A 29 -6.88 13.64 8.38
CA ASP A 29 -5.70 12.88 7.99
C ASP A 29 -5.06 13.42 6.71
N ILE A 30 -3.76 13.17 6.59
CA ILE A 30 -2.97 13.55 5.43
C ILE A 30 -2.51 12.27 4.75
N LEU A 31 -2.91 12.08 3.49
CA LEU A 31 -2.46 10.97 2.66
C LEU A 31 -1.50 11.48 1.59
N THR A 32 -0.34 10.84 1.48
CA THR A 32 0.62 11.10 0.40
C THR A 32 0.90 9.81 -0.36
N MET A 33 1.23 9.90 -1.65
CA MET A 33 1.59 8.74 -2.46
C MET A 33 2.94 8.91 -3.14
N GLN A 34 3.73 7.84 -3.16
CA GLN A 34 4.87 7.66 -4.05
C GLN A 34 4.65 6.44 -4.94
N THR A 35 4.83 6.62 -6.25
CA THR A 35 4.81 5.51 -7.19
C THR A 35 6.23 5.00 -7.43
N ILE A 36 6.45 3.70 -7.28
CA ILE A 36 7.77 3.05 -7.33
C ILE A 36 7.79 2.03 -8.48
N ALA A 37 8.78 2.14 -9.37
CA ALA A 37 9.02 1.14 -10.42
C ALA A 37 9.78 -0.06 -9.85
N VAL A 38 9.09 -1.19 -9.66
CA VAL A 38 9.72 -2.50 -9.41
C VAL A 38 9.91 -3.26 -10.73
N PRO A 39 10.78 -4.27 -10.83
CA PRO A 39 10.89 -5.12 -12.01
C PRO A 39 9.52 -5.62 -12.48
N GLY A 40 9.27 -5.60 -13.79
CA GLY A 40 7.97 -5.95 -14.36
C GLY A 40 6.91 -4.83 -14.34
N SER A 41 7.18 -3.70 -13.68
CA SER A 41 6.27 -2.55 -13.73
C SER A 41 6.17 -1.97 -15.14
N VAL A 42 4.94 -1.83 -15.63
CA VAL A 42 4.64 -1.15 -16.90
C VAL A 42 4.56 0.35 -16.67
N ALA A 43 5.23 1.15 -17.52
CA ALA A 43 5.14 2.59 -17.46
C ALA A 43 3.71 3.05 -17.83
N VAL A 44 3.11 3.89 -16.99
CA VAL A 44 1.80 4.49 -17.24
C VAL A 44 2.00 5.96 -17.61
N PRO A 45 1.55 6.40 -18.80
CA PRO A 45 1.69 7.79 -19.21
C PRO A 45 1.09 8.76 -18.18
N GLY A 46 1.85 9.80 -17.83
CA GLY A 46 1.40 10.82 -16.88
C GLY A 46 1.52 10.45 -15.40
N VAL A 47 1.94 9.22 -15.05
CA VAL A 47 2.21 8.83 -13.66
C VAL A 47 3.69 9.08 -13.35
N PRO A 48 4.05 9.97 -12.41
CA PRO A 48 5.43 10.15 -11.98
C PRO A 48 5.92 8.90 -11.24
N VAL A 49 7.02 8.30 -11.68
CA VAL A 49 7.54 7.06 -11.08
C VAL A 49 8.97 7.25 -10.59
N LEU A 50 9.25 6.77 -9.38
CA LEU A 50 10.58 6.76 -8.78
C LEU A 50 11.21 5.36 -8.87
N PRO A 51 12.54 5.25 -9.04
CA PRO A 51 13.23 3.97 -8.90
C PRO A 51 13.22 3.50 -7.43
N PRO A 52 13.37 2.19 -7.14
CA PRO A 52 13.29 1.64 -5.77
C PRO A 52 14.24 2.30 -4.78
N ARG A 53 15.45 2.64 -5.22
CA ARG A 53 16.46 3.35 -4.41
C ARG A 53 16.02 4.75 -3.96
N HIS A 54 15.06 5.37 -4.64
CA HIS A 54 14.53 6.70 -4.32
C HIS A 54 13.25 6.64 -3.48
N LEU A 55 12.76 5.44 -3.12
CA LEU A 55 11.67 5.31 -2.15
C LEU A 55 12.08 6.02 -0.86
N LYS A 56 11.31 7.01 -0.41
CA LYS A 56 11.56 7.72 0.85
C LYS A 56 10.41 7.49 1.80
N LEU A 57 10.72 7.15 3.06
CA LEU A 57 9.72 7.18 4.11
C LEU A 57 9.63 8.61 4.65
N ASP A 58 8.41 9.10 4.84
CA ASP A 58 8.20 10.33 5.59
C ASP A 58 8.51 10.05 7.06
N SER A 59 9.35 10.89 7.68
CA SER A 59 9.70 10.77 9.10
C SER A 59 8.50 10.97 10.03
N GLY A 60 7.44 11.62 9.54
CA GLY A 60 6.18 11.79 10.26
C GLY A 60 5.12 10.76 9.90
N ALA A 61 5.38 9.81 8.99
CA ALA A 61 4.39 8.79 8.63
C ALA A 61 4.08 7.91 9.85
N GLU A 62 2.82 7.95 10.27
CA GLU A 62 2.28 7.10 11.33
C GLU A 62 1.83 5.75 10.75
N GLN A 63 1.49 5.71 9.46
CA GLN A 63 1.03 4.50 8.78
C GLN A 63 1.53 4.40 7.35
N VAL A 64 1.72 3.15 6.91
CA VAL A 64 2.14 2.85 5.55
C VAL A 64 1.18 1.88 4.88
N VAL A 65 0.75 2.24 3.67
CA VAL A 65 -0.10 1.41 2.82
C VAL A 65 0.63 1.10 1.52
N VAL A 66 0.58 -0.15 1.08
CA VAL A 66 1.17 -0.59 -0.19
C VAL A 66 0.06 -1.00 -1.15
N PHE A 67 0.07 -0.44 -2.36
CA PHE A 67 -0.77 -0.84 -3.47
C PHE A 67 0.04 -1.64 -4.49
N THR A 68 -0.40 -2.87 -4.75
CA THR A 68 0.20 -3.76 -5.75
C THR A 68 -0.90 -4.57 -6.44
N PRO A 69 -0.80 -4.90 -7.74
CA PRO A 69 -1.72 -5.85 -8.36
C PRO A 69 -1.71 -7.20 -7.62
N GLU A 70 -0.52 -7.66 -7.27
CA GLU A 70 -0.30 -8.98 -6.68
C GLU A 70 0.78 -8.90 -5.60
N ILE A 71 0.59 -9.66 -4.52
CA ILE A 71 1.62 -9.84 -3.48
C ILE A 71 2.33 -11.16 -3.75
N THR A 72 3.57 -11.12 -4.23
CA THR A 72 4.27 -12.32 -4.71
C THR A 72 5.21 -12.93 -3.67
N GLY A 73 5.63 -12.13 -2.68
CA GLY A 73 6.62 -12.54 -1.68
C GLY A 73 8.05 -12.61 -2.22
N GLU A 74 8.31 -12.12 -3.45
CA GLU A 74 9.67 -12.01 -3.95
C GLU A 74 10.50 -11.08 -3.05
N PRO A 75 11.73 -11.45 -2.68
CA PRO A 75 12.53 -10.65 -1.77
C PRO A 75 13.07 -9.39 -2.43
N GLY A 76 13.31 -8.36 -1.61
CA GLY A 76 14.04 -7.16 -2.02
C GLY A 76 13.25 -6.29 -3.00
N VAL A 77 13.85 -5.96 -4.14
CA VAL A 77 13.28 -5.01 -5.11
C VAL A 77 12.32 -5.64 -6.11
N GLY A 78 12.20 -6.98 -6.14
CA GLY A 78 11.29 -7.70 -7.03
C GLY A 78 9.81 -7.46 -6.71
N ASP A 79 9.51 -7.26 -5.42
CA ASP A 79 8.16 -7.01 -4.92
C ASP A 79 8.13 -5.69 -4.13
N LEU A 80 7.15 -4.82 -4.43
CA LEU A 80 7.02 -3.53 -3.74
C LEU A 80 6.74 -3.69 -2.25
N THR A 81 5.96 -4.71 -1.88
CA THR A 81 5.61 -5.02 -0.49
C THR A 81 6.86 -5.36 0.30
N SER A 82 7.68 -6.28 -0.22
CA SER A 82 8.95 -6.69 0.40
C SER A 82 9.91 -5.50 0.57
N LEU A 83 10.01 -4.65 -0.45
CA LEU A 83 10.81 -3.43 -0.42
C LEU A 83 10.35 -2.47 0.68
N VAL A 84 9.04 -2.20 0.75
CA VAL A 84 8.45 -1.27 1.73
C VAL A 84 8.59 -1.83 3.13
N VAL A 85 8.23 -3.09 3.39
CA VAL A 85 8.36 -3.71 4.72
C VAL A 85 9.82 -3.65 5.19
N SER A 86 10.77 -4.00 4.33
CA SER A 86 12.21 -3.94 4.66
C SER A 86 12.68 -2.53 5.02
N LYS A 87 12.14 -1.51 4.33
CA LYS A 87 12.46 -0.11 4.59
C LYS A 87 11.83 0.34 5.91
N VAL A 88 10.55 0.07 6.08
CA VAL A 88 9.73 0.49 7.23
C VAL A 88 10.26 -0.12 8.53
N TRP A 89 10.62 -1.41 8.51
CA TRP A 89 11.22 -2.10 9.66
C TRP A 89 12.50 -1.41 10.16
N ARG A 90 13.37 -0.91 9.26
CA ARG A 90 14.59 -0.17 9.64
C ARG A 90 14.31 1.18 10.29
N HIS A 91 13.13 1.77 10.02
CA HIS A 91 12.73 3.07 10.54
C HIS A 91 11.78 2.98 11.73
N GLY A 92 11.40 1.76 12.17
CA GLY A 92 10.52 1.55 13.32
C GLY A 92 9.08 2.04 13.10
N ILE A 93 8.68 2.30 11.85
CA ILE A 93 7.30 2.68 11.52
C ILE A 93 6.48 1.38 11.45
N GLN A 94 5.33 1.31 12.11
CA GLN A 94 4.34 0.24 11.96
C GLN A 94 2.97 0.82 12.36
N PRO A 95 1.85 0.37 11.76
CA PRO A 95 1.71 -0.79 10.88
C PRO A 95 2.05 -0.55 9.39
N VAL A 96 2.33 -1.65 8.67
CA VAL A 96 2.37 -1.69 7.19
C VAL A 96 1.28 -2.60 6.69
N VAL A 97 0.42 -2.12 5.80
CA VAL A 97 -0.59 -2.96 5.15
C VAL A 97 -0.42 -3.01 3.64
N ALA A 98 -0.95 -4.08 3.04
CA ALA A 98 -1.09 -4.18 1.61
C ALA A 98 -2.56 -4.22 1.21
N LEU A 99 -2.90 -3.42 0.20
CA LEU A 99 -4.14 -3.56 -0.57
C LEU A 99 -3.73 -4.04 -1.97
N ALA A 100 -4.19 -5.24 -2.34
CA ALA A 100 -3.80 -5.88 -3.59
C ALA A 100 -4.97 -6.52 -4.32
N THR A 101 -4.86 -6.73 -5.63
CA THR A 101 -5.94 -7.43 -6.36
C THR A 101 -6.05 -8.87 -5.89
N ASP A 102 -4.92 -9.59 -5.87
CA ASP A 102 -4.86 -10.99 -5.46
C ASP A 102 -3.47 -11.37 -4.92
N THR A 103 -3.27 -12.63 -4.55
CA THR A 103 -1.97 -13.20 -4.20
C THR A 103 -1.91 -14.70 -4.47
N PRO A 104 -0.79 -15.23 -5.01
CA PRO A 104 -0.56 -16.66 -5.10
C PRO A 104 -0.08 -17.26 -3.77
N LEU A 105 0.16 -16.43 -2.74
CA LEU A 105 0.68 -16.86 -1.46
C LEU A 105 -0.41 -17.49 -0.59
N SER A 106 -0.04 -18.58 0.09
CA SER A 106 -0.87 -19.11 1.16
C SER A 106 -0.93 -18.15 2.35
N ARG A 107 -1.96 -18.29 3.21
CA ARG A 107 -2.09 -17.52 4.46
C ARG A 107 -0.84 -17.58 5.35
N ARG A 108 -0.17 -18.73 5.39
CA ARG A 108 1.08 -18.90 6.13
C ARG A 108 2.19 -18.03 5.56
N GLN A 109 2.37 -18.07 4.24
CA GLN A 109 3.39 -17.24 3.57
C GLN A 109 3.09 -15.75 3.74
N LEU A 110 1.82 -15.34 3.69
CA LEU A 110 1.43 -13.96 3.97
C LEU A 110 1.83 -13.52 5.39
N ALA A 111 1.67 -14.38 6.40
CA ALA A 111 2.11 -14.08 7.77
C ALA A 111 3.63 -13.90 7.90
N GLU A 112 4.41 -14.49 6.98
CA GLU A 112 5.87 -14.39 6.94
C GLU A 112 6.36 -13.12 6.21
N THR A 113 5.47 -12.36 5.53
CA THR A 113 5.83 -11.13 4.79
C THR A 113 6.16 -9.93 5.68
N GLY A 114 5.78 -9.96 6.95
CA GLY A 114 5.94 -8.83 7.88
C GLY A 114 4.89 -7.73 7.72
N LEU A 115 3.86 -7.94 6.89
CA LEU A 115 2.68 -7.08 6.84
C LEU A 115 1.82 -7.24 8.10
N SER A 116 1.31 -6.11 8.60
CA SER A 116 0.34 -6.06 9.69
C SER A 116 -1.08 -6.41 9.21
N GLY A 117 -1.36 -6.29 7.92
CA GLY A 117 -2.66 -6.57 7.32
C GLY A 117 -2.58 -6.69 5.80
N VAL A 118 -3.39 -7.59 5.24
CA VAL A 118 -3.52 -7.85 3.80
C VAL A 118 -4.99 -7.78 3.42
N TYR A 119 -5.31 -6.96 2.42
CA TYR A 119 -6.66 -6.80 1.91
C TYR A 119 -6.66 -7.09 0.41
N LEU A 120 -7.39 -8.13 0.01
CA LEU A 120 -7.45 -8.60 -1.37
C LEU A 120 -8.76 -8.16 -2.02
N LEU A 121 -8.69 -7.42 -3.13
CA LEU A 121 -9.89 -6.97 -3.84
C LEU A 121 -10.68 -8.15 -4.42
N ALA A 122 -9.99 -9.22 -4.88
CA ALA A 122 -10.64 -10.42 -5.42
C ALA A 122 -11.54 -11.14 -4.39
N GLU A 123 -11.25 -11.03 -3.09
CA GLU A 123 -12.07 -11.60 -2.02
C GLU A 123 -13.35 -10.78 -1.74
N GLN A 124 -13.40 -9.52 -2.18
CA GLN A 124 -14.52 -8.60 -1.96
C GLN A 124 -14.84 -7.79 -3.24
N PRO A 125 -15.24 -8.44 -4.34
CA PRO A 125 -15.36 -7.79 -5.66
C PRO A 125 -16.40 -6.67 -5.73
N ASN A 126 -17.35 -6.66 -4.78
CA ASN A 126 -18.39 -5.63 -4.69
C ASN A 126 -17.93 -4.36 -3.97
N ARG A 127 -16.72 -4.35 -3.37
CA ARG A 127 -16.17 -3.18 -2.69
C ARG A 127 -15.35 -2.36 -3.66
N SER A 128 -15.69 -1.08 -3.77
CA SER A 128 -14.87 -0.12 -4.48
C SER A 128 -13.63 0.26 -3.67
N LEU A 129 -12.67 0.92 -4.31
CA LEU A 129 -11.53 1.50 -3.63
C LEU A 129 -11.93 2.56 -2.59
N GLU A 130 -13.04 3.26 -2.86
CA GLU A 130 -13.61 4.22 -1.91
C GLU A 130 -14.15 3.51 -0.66
N ASP A 131 -14.77 2.34 -0.82
CA ASP A 131 -15.18 1.52 0.33
C ASP A 131 -13.95 1.06 1.12
N TRP A 132 -12.90 0.58 0.45
CA TRP A 132 -11.66 0.17 1.11
C TRP A 132 -10.99 1.30 1.88
N GLY A 133 -10.89 2.49 1.28
CA GLY A 133 -10.39 3.68 1.96
C GLY A 133 -11.19 4.02 3.21
N LYS A 134 -12.52 3.96 3.11
CA LYS A 134 -13.42 4.22 4.24
C LYS A 134 -13.23 3.21 5.37
N ILE A 135 -13.19 1.92 5.03
CA ILE A 135 -13.04 0.81 5.99
C ILE A 135 -11.72 0.93 6.72
N LEU A 136 -10.61 1.09 5.99
CA LEU A 136 -9.29 1.19 6.60
C LEU A 136 -9.14 2.44 7.47
N GLY A 137 -9.65 3.58 7.01
CA GLY A 137 -9.70 4.79 7.83
C GLY A 137 -10.51 4.62 9.12
N GLN A 138 -11.60 3.84 9.09
CA GLN A 138 -12.37 3.52 10.31
C GLN A 138 -11.59 2.59 11.23
N THR A 139 -11.05 1.49 10.70
CA THR A 139 -10.30 0.51 11.49
C THR A 139 -9.18 1.17 12.29
N TRP A 140 -8.45 2.12 11.69
CA TRP A 140 -7.31 2.74 12.35
C TRP A 140 -7.57 3.92 13.27
N HIS A 141 -8.77 4.50 13.24
CA HIS A 141 -9.17 5.53 14.20
C HIS A 141 -10.02 4.97 15.34
N HIS A 142 -10.39 3.69 15.28
CA HIS A 142 -11.16 3.00 16.32
C HIS A 142 -10.32 2.06 17.20
N ASP A 143 -9.06 1.80 16.85
CA ASP A 143 -8.06 1.07 17.65
C ASP A 143 -7.16 2.05 18.44
#